data_AF-A0A5J9W3A4-F1
#
_entry.id   AF-A0A5J9W3A4-F1
#
_cell.length_a   1.000
_cell.length_b   1.000
_cell.length_c   1.000
_cell.angle_alpha   90.00
_cell.angle_beta   90.00
_cell.angle_gamma   90.00
#
_symmetry.space_group_name_H-M   'P 1'
#
loop_
_entity.id
_entity.type
_entity.pdbx_description
1 polymer ?
#
loop_
_entity_poly.entity_id
_entity_poly.type
_entity_poly.pdbx_seq_one_letter_code
_entity_poly.pdbx_strand_id
1 'polypeptide(L)'
;MEESQGPRRKTVSRYNPKTEQGTHVFDIARYSLLKGLGAGKCIRSATFAVGGYEWCIHFKPDGDIGEDNKYYVAVFLDLASKNAAEVRALFNIKLVDPATGKQCKPLKMMPE
;
A
#
# COMPACT_ATOMS: atom_id res chain seq x y z
N MET A 1 -5.83 -49.92 45.04
CA MET A 1 -4.83 -48.83 45.18
C MET A 1 -4.97 -47.97 43.94
N GLU A 2 -5.56 -46.79 44.07
CA GLU A 2 -5.84 -45.90 42.94
C GLU A 2 -4.87 -44.71 43.02
N GLU A 3 -4.00 -44.61 42.03
CA GLU A 3 -2.89 -43.66 42.00
C GLU A 3 -3.42 -42.29 41.55
N SER A 4 -3.47 -41.35 42.50
CA SER A 4 -3.92 -39.98 42.27
C SER A 4 -2.93 -39.24 41.34
N GLN A 5 -3.34 -38.98 40.10
CA GLN A 5 -2.60 -38.10 39.21
C GLN A 5 -2.69 -36.65 39.73
N GLY A 6 -1.57 -36.14 40.29
CA GLY A 6 -1.46 -34.77 40.78
C GLY A 6 -1.67 -33.71 39.68
N PRO A 7 -1.99 -32.45 40.05
CA PRO A 7 -2.41 -31.44 39.11
C PRO A 7 -1.31 -31.16 38.07
N ARG A 8 -1.60 -31.37 36.78
CA ARG A 8 -0.66 -31.07 35.69
C ARG A 8 -0.39 -29.57 35.65
N ARG A 9 0.88 -29.19 35.71
CA ARG A 9 1.34 -27.79 35.63
C ARG A 9 1.11 -27.24 34.22
N LYS A 10 0.18 -26.30 34.09
CA LYS A 10 -0.09 -25.59 32.83
C LYS A 10 0.77 -24.34 32.74
N THR A 11 1.34 -24.08 31.57
CA THR A 11 2.04 -22.83 31.25
C THR A 11 1.41 -22.22 30.00
N VAL A 12 1.43 -20.89 29.92
CA VAL A 12 0.90 -20.11 28.80
C VAL A 12 1.95 -19.09 28.41
N SER A 13 2.21 -18.96 27.11
CA SER A 13 2.98 -17.86 26.53
C SER A 13 2.14 -17.13 25.49
N ARG A 14 2.42 -15.84 25.29
CA ARG A 14 1.77 -15.01 24.27
C ARG A 14 2.83 -14.26 23.47
N TYR A 15 2.71 -14.29 22.16
CA TYR A 15 3.47 -13.43 21.25
C TYR A 15 2.54 -12.34 20.71
N ASN A 16 3.01 -11.10 20.75
CA ASN A 16 2.31 -9.94 20.20
C ASN A 16 3.13 -9.42 19.02
N PRO A 17 2.72 -9.67 17.77
CA PRO A 17 3.40 -9.09 16.62
C PRO A 17 3.29 -7.57 16.67
N LYS A 18 4.42 -6.88 16.48
CA LYS A 18 4.42 -5.42 16.32
C LYS A 18 3.98 -5.08 14.91
N THR A 19 3.03 -4.17 14.79
CA THR A 19 2.64 -3.57 13.51
C THR A 19 3.03 -2.10 13.56
N GLU A 20 3.72 -1.66 12.51
CA GLU A 20 4.08 -0.25 12.33
C GLU A 20 3.15 0.35 11.27
N GLN A 21 2.73 1.59 11.46
CA GLN A 21 1.85 2.30 10.55
C GLN A 21 2.51 3.59 10.08
N GLY A 22 2.35 3.90 8.79
CA GLY A 22 2.83 5.14 8.20
C GLY A 22 1.82 5.69 7.20
N THR A 23 1.84 7.00 7.00
CA THR A 23 1.07 7.68 5.96
C THR A 23 2.03 8.47 5.09
N HIS A 24 1.93 8.28 3.78
CA HIS A 24 2.72 9.01 2.79
C HIS A 24 1.79 9.73 1.83
N VAL A 25 2.09 11.01 1.55
CA VAL A 25 1.37 11.82 0.56
C VAL A 25 2.31 12.05 -0.61
N PHE A 26 1.90 11.59 -1.79
CA PHE A 26 2.61 11.83 -3.02
C PHE A 26 1.89 12.91 -3.83
N ASP A 27 2.42 14.13 -3.80
CA ASP A 27 1.87 15.26 -4.54
C ASP A 27 2.46 15.33 -5.97
N ILE A 28 1.57 15.40 -6.96
CA ILE A 28 1.92 15.46 -8.38
C ILE A 28 1.45 16.80 -8.95
N ALA A 29 2.33 17.79 -8.89
CA ALA A 29 2.08 19.09 -9.48
C ALA A 29 1.93 19.00 -11.01
N ARG A 30 0.99 19.77 -11.57
CA ARG A 30 0.75 19.87 -13.02
C ARG A 30 0.47 18.51 -13.68
N TYR A 31 -0.31 17.65 -13.02
CA TYR A 31 -0.71 16.31 -13.50
C TYR A 31 -1.16 16.26 -14.96
N SER A 32 -1.84 17.29 -15.48
CA SER A 32 -2.29 17.35 -16.88
C SER A 32 -1.16 17.20 -17.90
N LEU A 33 0.07 17.62 -17.58
CA LEU A 33 1.24 17.48 -18.46
C LEU A 33 1.80 16.06 -18.52
N LEU A 34 1.34 15.18 -17.61
CA LEU A 34 1.82 13.80 -17.48
C LEU A 34 0.89 12.81 -18.18
N LYS A 35 -0.25 13.27 -18.71
CA LYS A 35 -1.12 12.47 -19.57
C LYS A 35 -0.51 12.33 -20.96
N GLY A 36 -0.68 11.18 -21.58
CA GLY A 36 -0.13 10.88 -22.90
C GLY A 36 1.37 10.54 -22.90
N LEU A 37 1.95 10.22 -21.73
CA LEU A 37 3.27 9.59 -21.64
C LEU A 37 3.28 8.19 -22.29
N GLY A 38 2.13 7.54 -22.33
CA GLY A 38 1.93 6.22 -22.91
C GLY A 38 1.81 5.14 -21.84
N ALA A 39 1.02 4.11 -22.15
CA ALA A 39 0.79 2.98 -21.26
C ALA A 39 2.11 2.34 -20.78
N GLY A 40 2.17 2.03 -19.49
CA GLY A 40 3.36 1.47 -18.84
C GLY A 40 4.44 2.47 -18.44
N LYS A 41 4.35 3.75 -18.85
CA LYS A 41 5.25 4.78 -18.32
C LYS A 41 4.89 5.11 -16.88
N CYS A 42 5.91 5.19 -16.03
CA CYS A 42 5.78 5.31 -14.59
C CYS A 42 6.55 6.51 -14.05
N ILE A 43 5.93 7.20 -13.09
CA ILE A 43 6.54 8.23 -12.25
C ILE A 43 6.68 7.64 -10.85
N ARG A 44 7.91 7.68 -10.31
CA ARG A 44 8.22 7.14 -8.99
C ARG A 44 8.28 8.25 -7.94
N SER A 45 7.69 8.03 -6.77
CA SER A 45 7.86 8.91 -5.61
C SER A 45 9.28 8.85 -5.05
N ALA A 46 9.60 9.76 -4.12
CA ALA A 46 10.70 9.56 -3.19
C ALA A 46 10.45 8.31 -2.33
N THR A 47 11.52 7.71 -1.81
CA THR A 47 11.38 6.60 -0.85
C THR A 47 10.93 7.14 0.51
N PHE A 48 10.21 6.30 1.25
CA PHE A 48 9.75 6.61 2.60
C PHE A 48 9.85 5.38 3.51
N ALA A 49 10.20 5.61 4.77
CA ALA A 49 10.45 4.56 5.76
C ALA A 49 9.19 4.21 6.55
N VAL A 50 8.79 2.94 6.53
CA VAL A 50 7.71 2.39 7.40
C VAL A 50 8.07 0.96 7.80
N GLY A 51 7.98 0.66 9.09
CA GLY A 51 8.22 -0.70 9.60
C GLY A 51 9.65 -1.19 9.46
N GLY A 52 10.63 -0.28 9.36
CA GLY A 52 12.04 -0.62 9.10
C GLY A 52 12.35 -0.93 7.63
N TYR A 53 11.41 -0.68 6.73
CA TYR A 53 11.56 -0.87 5.29
C TYR A 53 11.39 0.44 4.54
N GLU A 54 12.09 0.53 3.41
CA GLU A 54 11.93 1.62 2.45
C GLU A 54 10.88 1.22 1.41
N TRP A 55 9.92 2.11 1.19
CA TRP A 55 8.83 1.95 0.24
C TRP A 55 8.84 3.09 -0.77
N CYS A 56 8.25 2.88 -1.95
CA CYS A 56 7.95 3.96 -2.89
C CYS A 56 6.64 3.70 -3.63
N ILE A 57 6.07 4.76 -4.21
CA ILE A 57 4.86 4.68 -5.02
C ILE A 57 5.26 4.76 -6.50
N HIS A 58 4.69 3.85 -7.29
CA HIS A 58 4.73 3.88 -8.75
C HIS A 58 3.38 4.35 -9.29
N PHE A 59 3.39 5.49 -9.99
CA PHE A 59 2.22 6.12 -10.57
C PHE A 59 2.27 6.07 -12.10
N LYS A 60 1.26 5.45 -12.72
CA LYS A 60 1.15 5.34 -14.18
C LYS A 60 -0.09 6.10 -14.66
N PRO A 61 0.07 7.32 -15.24
CA PRO A 61 -1.05 8.19 -15.59
C PRO A 61 -1.91 7.65 -16.74
N ASP A 62 -1.31 6.91 -17.67
CA ASP A 62 -2.00 6.32 -18.83
C ASP A 62 -2.17 4.79 -18.67
N GLY A 63 -2.15 4.33 -17.41
CA GLY A 63 -2.37 2.93 -17.07
C GLY A 63 -1.18 1.99 -17.31
N ASP A 64 -1.41 0.70 -17.14
CA ASP A 64 -0.37 -0.33 -17.26
C ASP A 64 -0.31 -0.98 -18.65
N ILE A 65 0.73 -1.77 -18.89
CA ILE A 65 0.90 -2.56 -20.11
C ILE A 65 -0.14 -3.69 -20.09
N GLY A 66 -1.20 -3.51 -20.88
CA GLY A 66 -2.29 -4.48 -21.08
C GLY A 66 -3.45 -3.80 -21.80
N GLU A 67 -4.18 -4.47 -22.68
CA GLU A 67 -5.25 -3.83 -23.46
C GLU A 67 -6.38 -3.26 -22.59
N ASP A 68 -6.69 -3.93 -21.49
CA ASP A 68 -7.72 -3.50 -20.54
C ASP A 68 -7.22 -2.43 -19.56
N ASN A 69 -5.91 -2.21 -19.52
CA ASN A 69 -5.26 -1.43 -18.49
C ASN A 69 -4.98 0.03 -18.87
N LYS A 70 -5.33 0.45 -20.09
CA LYS A 70 -4.97 1.77 -20.65
C LYS A 70 -5.97 2.88 -20.32
N TYR A 71 -7.14 2.53 -19.78
CA TYR A 71 -8.24 3.49 -19.54
C TYR A 71 -8.33 3.98 -18.10
N TYR A 72 -7.43 3.53 -17.22
CA TYR A 72 -7.39 3.94 -15.82
C TYR A 72 -5.98 4.38 -15.41
N VAL A 73 -5.92 5.18 -14.37
CA VAL A 73 -4.65 5.51 -13.70
C VAL A 73 -4.28 4.34 -12.80
N ALA A 74 -3.06 3.83 -12.91
CA ALA A 74 -2.58 2.74 -12.06
C ALA A 74 -1.62 3.26 -10.99
N VAL A 75 -1.78 2.78 -9.75
CA VAL A 75 -0.93 3.15 -8.61
C VAL A 75 -0.51 1.89 -7.87
N PHE A 76 0.80 1.74 -7.66
CA PHE A 76 1.38 0.59 -6.97
C PHE A 76 2.24 1.04 -5.79
N LEU A 77 2.27 0.24 -4.73
CA LEU A 77 3.19 0.38 -3.60
C LEU A 77 4.29 -0.67 -3.75
N ASP A 78 5.53 -0.21 -3.90
CA ASP A 78 6.69 -1.07 -4.10
C ASP A 78 7.62 -1.04 -2.90
N LEU A 79 8.17 -2.22 -2.58
CA LEU A 79 9.21 -2.39 -1.57
C LEU A 79 10.57 -2.04 -2.18
N ALA A 80 11.17 -0.93 -1.75
CA ALA A 80 12.45 -0.44 -2.29
C ALA A 80 13.68 -1.07 -1.61
N SER A 81 13.51 -1.69 -0.43
CA SER A 81 14.59 -2.38 0.30
C SER A 81 15.09 -3.63 -0.45
N LYS A 82 16.35 -3.63 -0.88
CA LYS A 82 16.96 -4.69 -1.72
C LYS A 82 17.15 -6.05 -1.05
N ASN A 83 17.16 -6.11 0.28
CA ASN A 83 17.51 -7.32 1.05
C ASN A 83 16.35 -7.88 1.88
N ALA A 84 15.12 -7.47 1.62
CA ALA A 84 13.96 -7.96 2.35
C ALA A 84 13.50 -9.30 1.73
N ALA A 85 13.48 -10.37 2.53
CA ALA A 85 13.12 -11.71 2.05
C ALA A 85 11.65 -11.79 1.60
N GLU A 86 10.75 -11.16 2.36
CA GLU A 86 9.33 -10.95 2.03
C GLU A 86 8.74 -10.04 3.12
N VAL A 87 7.91 -9.06 2.77
CA VAL A 87 7.25 -8.17 3.74
C VAL A 87 5.75 -8.20 3.51
N ARG A 88 4.98 -8.37 4.59
CA ARG A 88 3.52 -8.24 4.55
C ARG A 88 3.12 -6.83 4.95
N ALA A 89 2.42 -6.13 4.06
CA ALA A 89 1.85 -4.82 4.32
C ALA A 89 0.36 -4.81 4.00
N LEU A 90 -0.42 -4.14 4.86
CA LEU A 90 -1.80 -3.75 4.56
C LEU A 90 -1.78 -2.26 4.26
N PHE A 91 -2.34 -1.85 3.13
CA PHE A 91 -2.31 -0.47 2.70
C PHE A 91 -3.63 -0.04 2.07
N ASN A 92 -3.84 1.27 2.03
CA ASN A 92 -5.00 1.90 1.44
C ASN A 92 -4.54 3.11 0.64
N ILE A 93 -4.91 3.18 -0.64
CA ILE A 93 -4.55 4.28 -1.55
C ILE A 93 -5.79 5.11 -1.78
N LYS A 94 -5.66 6.43 -1.62
CA LYS A 94 -6.76 7.38 -1.77
C LYS A 94 -6.31 8.61 -2.52
N LEU A 95 -7.21 9.14 -3.35
CA LEU A 95 -7.07 10.48 -3.89
C LEU A 95 -7.47 11.51 -2.85
N VAL A 96 -6.67 12.56 -2.75
CA VAL A 96 -6.88 13.67 -1.82
C VAL A 96 -7.20 14.91 -2.64
N ASP A 97 -8.20 15.66 -2.20
CA ASP A 97 -8.55 16.95 -2.76
C ASP A 97 -7.39 17.94 -2.48
N PRO A 98 -6.79 18.52 -3.54
CA PRO A 98 -5.61 19.37 -3.38
C PRO A 98 -5.90 20.71 -2.69
N ALA A 99 -7.14 21.19 -2.71
CA ALA A 99 -7.52 22.45 -2.07
C ALA A 99 -7.81 22.27 -0.57
N THR A 100 -8.33 21.11 -0.17
CA THR A 100 -8.80 20.86 1.20
C THR A 100 -7.93 19.88 1.99
N GLY A 101 -7.06 19.12 1.32
CA GLY A 101 -6.28 18.04 1.94
C GLY A 101 -7.13 16.86 2.42
N LYS A 102 -8.43 16.82 2.07
CA LYS A 102 -9.36 15.77 2.50
C LYS A 102 -9.46 14.68 1.44
N GLN A 103 -9.76 13.46 1.88
CA GLN A 103 -9.99 12.34 0.99
C GLN A 103 -11.21 12.61 0.09
N CYS A 104 -11.07 12.40 -1.22
CA CYS A 104 -12.19 12.47 -2.15
C CYS A 104 -13.20 11.36 -1.82
N LYS A 105 -14.49 11.68 -1.83
CA LYS A 105 -15.53 10.64 -1.73
C LYS A 105 -15.46 9.76 -2.99
N PRO A 106 -15.61 8.43 -2.88
CA PRO A 106 -15.69 7.57 -4.05
C PRO A 106 -16.79 8.08 -4.97
N LEU A 107 -16.49 8.26 -6.25
CA LEU A 107 -17.54 8.48 -7.25
C LEU A 107 -18.37 7.19 -7.27
N LYS A 108 -19.66 7.27 -6.95
CA LYS A 108 -20.58 6.17 -7.23
C LYS A 108 -20.52 5.95 -8.74
N MET A 109 -19.95 4.82 -9.18
CA MET A 109 -20.15 4.35 -10.55
C MET A 109 -21.67 4.27 -10.75
N MET A 110 -22.20 5.04 -11.69
CA MET A 110 -23.58 4.85 -12.10
C MET A 110 -23.66 3.48 -12.78
N PRO A 111 -24.71 2.68 -12.52
CA PRO A 111 -24.95 1.49 -13.31
C PRO A 111 -25.21 1.90 -14.76
N GLU A 112 -24.80 1.05 -15.70
CA GLU A 112 -25.17 1.17 -17.12
C GLU A 112 -26.69 1.14 -17.32
#